data_AF-A0A5D4UBT0-F1
#
_entry.id   AF-A0A5D4UBT0-F1
#
_cell.length_a   1.000
_cell.length_b   1.000
_cell.length_c   1.000
_cell.angle_alpha   90.00
_cell.angle_beta   90.00
_cell.angle_gamma   90.00
#
_symmetry.space_group_name_H-M   'P 1'
#
loop_
_entity.id
_entity.type
_entity.pdbx_description
1 polymer ?
#
loop_
_entity_poly.entity_id
_entity_poly.type
_entity_poly.pdbx_seq_one_letter_code
_entity_poly.pdbx_strand_id
1 'polypeptide(L)'
;MNEFIGLDSWSLIFISIFINILISILGFLPSVFLTAFNISAFGFWTGIAISILGESLGAIVSFYLYRKGMKFAGIDQILSNKYFLKLKEASGTEWVFLLFLFRMVPFVPSSVVTVAAAFSSISIVAFSVISSVGKIPSLLIEAFVVMNVLDADKGTVILLAGSVAVGMFYLAYRWRKNNRL
;
A
#
# COMPACT_ATOMS: atom_id res chain seq x y z
N MET A 1 19.67 -12.56 -18.82
CA MET A 1 18.47 -11.90 -18.28
C MET A 1 17.22 -12.81 -18.31
N ASN A 2 17.33 -14.10 -18.68
CA ASN A 2 16.20 -15.03 -18.91
C ASN A 2 16.17 -16.26 -17.97
N GLU A 3 16.62 -16.14 -16.72
CA GLU A 3 16.62 -17.31 -15.80
C GLU A 3 16.18 -16.97 -14.37
N PHE A 4 15.26 -16.01 -14.22
CA PHE A 4 14.38 -16.06 -13.04
C PHE A 4 13.34 -17.16 -13.31
N ILE A 5 13.61 -18.37 -12.82
CA ILE A 5 12.64 -19.49 -12.74
C ILE A 5 12.22 -20.10 -14.10
N GLY A 6 12.95 -19.85 -15.19
CA GLY A 6 12.64 -20.40 -16.52
C GLY A 6 11.38 -19.83 -17.19
N LEU A 7 10.79 -18.78 -16.61
CA LEU A 7 9.68 -18.02 -17.18
C LEU A 7 10.21 -16.89 -18.06
N ASP A 8 9.50 -16.57 -19.13
CA ASP A 8 9.79 -15.39 -19.93
C ASP A 8 9.42 -14.11 -19.16
N SER A 9 10.07 -12.99 -19.52
CA SER A 9 9.92 -11.73 -18.80
C SER A 9 8.47 -11.22 -18.76
N TRP A 10 7.65 -11.48 -19.79
CA TRP A 10 6.26 -11.03 -19.81
C TRP A 10 5.41 -11.80 -18.80
N SER A 11 5.58 -13.13 -18.74
CA SER A 11 4.90 -13.96 -17.73
C SER A 11 5.20 -13.49 -16.31
N LEU A 12 6.46 -13.16 -16.00
CA LEU A 12 6.84 -12.65 -14.68
C LEU A 12 6.20 -11.29 -14.37
N ILE A 13 6.07 -10.39 -15.36
CA ILE A 13 5.39 -9.10 -15.19
C ILE A 13 3.91 -9.31 -14.86
N PHE A 14 3.21 -10.17 -15.61
CA PHE A 14 1.80 -10.47 -15.37
C PHE A 14 1.58 -11.10 -13.99
N ILE A 15 2.42 -12.05 -13.61
CA ILE A 15 2.36 -12.68 -12.28
C ILE A 15 2.60 -11.64 -11.19
N SER A 16 3.59 -10.76 -11.35
CA SER A 16 3.85 -9.69 -10.39
C SER A 16 2.66 -8.76 -10.20
N ILE A 17 2.05 -8.29 -11.30
CA ILE A 17 0.84 -7.45 -11.25
C ILE A 17 -0.30 -8.20 -10.56
N PHE A 18 -0.50 -9.47 -10.89
CA PHE A 18 -1.55 -10.29 -10.28
C PHE A 18 -1.34 -10.48 -8.78
N ILE A 19 -0.12 -10.77 -8.33
CA ILE A 19 0.21 -10.88 -6.91
C ILE A 19 -0.02 -9.54 -6.21
N ASN A 20 0.36 -8.41 -6.83
CA ASN A 20 0.10 -7.07 -6.28
C ASN A 20 -1.40 -6.80 -6.06
N ILE A 21 -2.25 -7.27 -6.97
CA ILE A 21 -3.70 -7.21 -6.82
C ILE A 21 -4.14 -8.03 -5.61
N LEU A 22 -3.66 -9.28 -5.47
CA LEU A 22 -3.99 -10.11 -4.31
C LEU A 22 -3.53 -9.50 -2.98
N ILE A 23 -2.30 -9.00 -2.93
CA ILE A 23 -1.75 -8.28 -1.77
C ILE A 23 -2.65 -7.11 -1.38
N SER A 24 -3.07 -6.31 -2.37
CA SER A 24 -3.95 -5.16 -2.15
C SER A 24 -5.31 -5.56 -1.60
N ILE A 25 -5.90 -6.66 -2.08
CA ILE A 25 -7.20 -7.16 -1.64
C ILE A 25 -7.12 -7.69 -0.21
N LEU A 26 -6.09 -8.47 0.11
CA LEU A 26 -5.88 -9.05 1.44
C LEU A 26 -5.57 -7.99 2.49
N GLY A 27 -4.79 -6.99 2.10
CA GLY A 27 -4.58 -5.76 2.86
C GLY A 27 -3.74 -5.84 4.12
N PHE A 28 -3.21 -7.00 4.50
CA PHE A 28 -2.25 -7.16 5.60
C PHE A 28 -0.81 -7.40 5.14
N LEU A 29 -0.61 -7.70 3.86
CA LEU A 29 0.72 -7.96 3.30
C LEU A 29 1.35 -6.64 2.82
N PRO A 30 2.57 -6.28 3.27
CA PRO A 30 3.29 -5.13 2.74
C PRO A 30 3.71 -5.37 1.28
N SER A 31 3.31 -4.48 0.36
CA SER A 31 3.69 -4.57 -1.06
C SER A 31 5.18 -4.30 -1.31
N VAL A 32 5.88 -3.68 -0.34
CA VAL A 32 7.30 -3.34 -0.46
C VAL A 32 8.19 -4.53 -0.80
N PHE A 33 7.82 -5.75 -0.34
CA PHE A 33 8.54 -6.98 -0.68
C PHE A 33 8.44 -7.32 -2.16
N LEU A 34 7.26 -7.11 -2.75
CA LEU A 34 7.05 -7.33 -4.17
C LEU A 34 7.72 -6.25 -5.01
N THR A 35 7.76 -5.01 -4.52
CA THR A 35 8.56 -3.92 -5.12
C THR A 35 10.04 -4.28 -5.15
N ALA A 36 10.59 -4.83 -4.06
CA ALA A 36 11.97 -5.31 -4.00
C ALA A 36 12.24 -6.45 -4.99
N PHE A 37 11.31 -7.41 -5.09
CA PHE A 37 11.38 -8.44 -6.11
C PHE A 37 11.40 -7.85 -7.53
N ASN A 38 10.50 -6.91 -7.83
CA ASN A 38 10.41 -6.29 -9.16
C ASN A 38 11.68 -5.52 -9.52
N ILE A 39 12.25 -4.76 -8.60
CA ILE A 39 13.51 -4.03 -8.81
C ILE A 39 14.67 -5.02 -9.04
N SER A 40 14.75 -6.07 -8.23
CA SER A 40 15.79 -7.10 -8.37
C SER A 40 15.67 -7.90 -9.68
N ALA A 41 14.45 -8.16 -10.15
CA ALA A 41 14.21 -8.99 -11.33
C ALA A 41 14.28 -8.19 -12.64
N PHE A 42 13.80 -6.94 -12.66
CA PHE A 42 13.63 -6.15 -13.89
C PHE A 42 14.49 -4.87 -13.94
N GLY A 43 15.25 -4.58 -12.88
CA GLY A 43 15.98 -3.33 -12.71
C GLY A 43 15.12 -2.22 -12.13
N PHE A 44 15.76 -1.13 -11.71
CA PHE A 44 15.12 -0.04 -10.95
C PHE A 44 13.91 0.56 -11.66
N TRP A 45 14.08 1.12 -12.86
CA TRP A 45 13.01 1.84 -13.56
C TRP A 45 11.84 0.93 -13.98
N THR A 46 12.14 -0.22 -14.58
CA THR A 46 11.13 -1.19 -15.02
C THR A 46 10.41 -1.80 -13.82
N GLY A 47 11.15 -2.17 -12.77
CA GLY A 47 10.59 -2.73 -11.54
C GLY A 47 9.66 -1.75 -10.83
N ILE A 48 10.01 -0.46 -10.78
CA ILE A 48 9.13 0.59 -10.26
C ILE A 48 7.88 0.74 -11.11
N ALA A 49 8.00 0.78 -12.45
CA ALA A 49 6.85 0.90 -13.33
C ALA A 49 5.86 -0.27 -13.15
N ILE A 50 6.37 -1.51 -13.08
CA ILE A 50 5.56 -2.71 -12.81
C ILE A 50 4.88 -2.60 -11.43
N SER A 51 5.60 -2.12 -10.42
CA SER A 51 5.07 -1.98 -9.06
C SER A 51 3.98 -0.90 -8.99
N ILE A 52 4.18 0.25 -9.63
CA ILE A 52 3.16 1.31 -9.74
C ILE A 52 1.91 0.78 -10.41
N LEU A 53 2.04 0.07 -11.54
CA LEU A 53 0.90 -0.49 -12.26
C LEU A 53 0.18 -1.54 -11.43
N GLY A 54 0.91 -2.48 -10.84
CA GLY A 54 0.36 -3.55 -10.00
C GLY A 54 -0.38 -3.00 -8.78
N GLU A 55 0.24 -2.10 -8.03
CA GLU A 55 -0.39 -1.48 -6.86
C GLU A 55 -1.58 -0.60 -7.21
N SER A 56 -1.52 0.14 -8.32
CA SER A 56 -2.62 0.97 -8.78
C SER A 56 -3.82 0.11 -9.15
N LEU A 57 -3.62 -0.93 -9.96
CA LEU A 57 -4.68 -1.88 -10.33
C LEU A 57 -5.23 -2.60 -9.10
N GLY A 58 -4.34 -3.06 -8.21
CA GLY A 58 -4.71 -3.70 -6.96
C GLY A 58 -5.55 -2.80 -6.07
N ALA A 59 -5.19 -1.53 -5.92
CA ALA A 59 -5.95 -0.55 -5.15
C ALA A 59 -7.32 -0.28 -5.76
N ILE A 60 -7.43 -0.18 -7.09
CA ILE A 60 -8.71 0.04 -7.80
C ILE A 60 -9.65 -1.15 -7.61
N VAL A 61 -9.14 -2.37 -7.81
CA VAL A 61 -9.92 -3.61 -7.61
C VAL A 61 -10.38 -3.70 -6.15
N SER A 62 -9.46 -3.48 -5.21
CA SER A 62 -9.75 -3.54 -3.78
C SER A 62 -10.78 -2.49 -3.35
N PHE A 63 -10.67 -1.27 -3.86
CA PHE A 63 -11.65 -0.19 -3.60
C PHE A 63 -13.05 -0.60 -4.03
N TYR A 64 -13.18 -1.15 -5.24
CA TYR A 64 -14.46 -1.63 -5.75
C TYR A 64 -15.03 -2.76 -4.90
N LEU A 65 -14.20 -3.75 -4.54
CA LEU A 65 -14.60 -4.88 -3.71
C LEU A 65 -15.00 -4.45 -2.30
N TYR A 66 -14.22 -3.59 -1.65
CA TYR A 66 -14.53 -3.08 -0.33
C TYR A 66 -15.83 -2.29 -0.33
N ARG A 67 -16.02 -1.36 -1.28
CA ARG A 67 -17.27 -0.59 -1.37
C ARG A 67 -18.48 -1.48 -1.64
N LYS A 68 -18.36 -2.46 -2.53
CA LYS A 68 -19.45 -3.40 -2.81
C LYS A 68 -19.75 -4.29 -1.60
N GLY A 69 -18.73 -4.80 -0.92
CA GLY A 69 -18.86 -5.63 0.26
C GLY A 69 -19.52 -4.90 1.42
N MET A 70 -19.16 -3.63 1.65
CA MET A 70 -19.76 -2.80 2.71
C MET A 70 -21.23 -2.51 2.46
N LYS A 71 -21.58 -2.17 1.21
CA LYS A 71 -22.98 -1.99 0.80
C LYS A 71 -23.80 -3.27 0.98
N PHE A 72 -23.24 -4.42 0.60
CA PHE A 72 -23.90 -5.72 0.74
C PHE A 72 -24.10 -6.12 2.20
N ALA A 73 -23.09 -5.88 3.05
CA ALA A 73 -23.14 -6.20 4.48
C ALA A 73 -23.92 -5.18 5.32
N GLY A 74 -24.46 -4.10 4.72
CA GLY A 74 -25.18 -3.04 5.44
C GLY A 74 -24.30 -2.24 6.41
N ILE A 75 -22.98 -2.36 6.30
CA ILE A 75 -22.00 -1.74 7.23
C ILE A 75 -22.09 -0.22 7.15
N ASP A 76 -22.41 0.32 5.97
CA ASP A 76 -22.61 1.76 5.71
C ASP A 76 -23.71 2.39 6.59
N GLN A 77 -24.63 1.57 7.13
CA GLN A 77 -25.74 1.99 7.99
C GLN A 77 -25.44 1.78 9.48
N ILE A 78 -24.49 0.91 9.81
CA ILE A 78 -24.20 0.47 11.19
C ILE A 78 -23.06 1.29 11.83
N LEU A 79 -22.14 1.84 11.04
CA LEU A 79 -21.01 2.61 11.54
C LEU A 79 -21.40 4.04 11.94
N SER A 80 -21.88 4.20 13.17
CA SER A 80 -22.23 5.48 13.82
C SER A 80 -21.04 6.19 14.50
N ASN A 81 -19.82 5.72 14.29
CA ASN A 81 -18.65 6.27 14.97
C ASN A 81 -18.28 7.66 14.39
N LYS A 82 -18.02 8.64 15.28
CA LYS A 82 -17.73 10.06 14.94
C LYS A 82 -16.65 10.24 13.88
N TYR A 83 -15.65 9.35 13.84
CA TYR A 83 -14.58 9.43 12.84
C TYR A 83 -15.12 9.02 11.47
N PHE A 84 -15.99 8.02 11.39
CA PHE A 84 -16.64 7.57 10.16
C PHE A 84 -17.65 8.57 9.62
N LEU A 85 -18.41 9.23 10.51
CA LEU A 85 -19.31 10.31 10.10
C LEU A 85 -18.53 11.48 9.50
N LYS A 86 -17.42 11.91 10.12
CA LYS A 86 -16.53 12.92 9.52
C LYS A 86 -15.96 12.49 8.15
N LEU A 87 -15.61 11.23 8.01
CA LEU A 87 -15.17 10.64 6.74
C LEU A 87 -16.29 10.60 5.71
N LYS A 88 -17.55 10.48 6.11
CA LYS A 88 -18.71 10.51 5.20
C LYS A 88 -19.15 11.94 4.86
N GLU A 89 -19.00 12.86 5.79
CA GLU A 89 -19.40 14.28 5.71
C GLU A 89 -18.41 15.15 4.92
N ALA A 90 -17.14 14.73 4.84
CA ALA A 90 -16.17 15.42 3.99
C ALA A 90 -16.63 15.42 2.52
N SER A 91 -16.52 16.59 1.90
CA SER A 91 -16.91 16.80 0.51
C SER A 91 -16.01 16.01 -0.44
N GLY A 92 -16.51 15.72 -1.66
CA GLY A 92 -15.76 14.94 -2.64
C GLY A 92 -14.41 15.56 -3.01
N THR A 93 -14.28 16.89 -2.97
CA THR A 93 -13.03 17.62 -3.25
C THR A 93 -12.03 17.54 -2.09
N GLU A 94 -12.48 17.66 -0.84
CA GLU A 94 -11.61 17.48 0.33
C GLU A 94 -11.03 16.06 0.38
N TRP A 95 -11.85 15.06 0.06
CA TRP A 95 -11.40 13.68 -0.02
C TRP A 95 -10.37 13.41 -1.11
N VAL A 96 -10.52 14.05 -2.27
CA VAL A 96 -9.52 13.96 -3.33
C VAL A 96 -8.17 14.46 -2.83
N PHE A 97 -8.14 15.60 -2.13
CA PHE A 97 -6.90 16.14 -1.58
C PHE A 97 -6.31 15.26 -0.48
N LEU A 98 -7.13 14.82 0.49
CA LEU A 98 -6.70 13.94 1.56
C LEU A 98 -6.18 12.60 1.02
N LEU A 99 -6.89 11.99 0.07
CA LEU A 99 -6.47 10.75 -0.58
C LEU A 99 -5.10 10.93 -1.24
N PHE A 100 -4.91 12.03 -1.98
CA PHE A 100 -3.64 12.32 -2.63
C PHE A 100 -2.51 12.39 -1.59
N LEU A 101 -2.69 13.17 -0.52
CA LEU A 101 -1.70 13.30 0.55
C LEU A 101 -1.37 11.96 1.22
N PHE A 102 -2.39 11.17 1.58
CA PHE A 102 -2.17 9.86 2.20
C PHE A 102 -1.45 8.89 1.26
N ARG A 103 -1.68 8.98 -0.06
CA ARG A 103 -1.02 8.12 -1.05
C ARG A 103 0.45 8.47 -1.27
N MET A 104 0.83 9.71 -1.01
CA MET A 104 2.23 10.16 -1.09
C MET A 104 3.07 9.68 0.09
N VAL A 105 2.46 9.29 1.21
CA VAL A 105 3.20 8.84 2.39
C VAL A 105 3.79 7.45 2.13
N PRO A 106 5.13 7.32 2.10
CA PRO A 106 5.77 6.04 1.84
C PRO A 106 5.52 5.04 2.96
N PHE A 107 5.53 3.75 2.61
CA PHE A 107 5.36 2.61 3.53
C PHE A 107 3.99 2.52 4.21
N VAL A 108 3.04 3.42 3.89
CA VAL A 108 1.66 3.27 4.33
C VAL A 108 0.99 2.17 3.51
N PRO A 109 0.46 1.11 4.15
CA PRO A 109 -0.17 0.02 3.42
C PRO A 109 -1.30 0.53 2.53
N SER A 110 -1.23 0.20 1.24
CA SER A 110 -2.18 0.64 0.22
C SER A 110 -3.62 0.33 0.59
N SER A 111 -3.85 -0.81 1.24
CA SER A 111 -5.14 -1.27 1.73
C SER A 111 -5.78 -0.34 2.76
N VAL A 112 -5.01 0.22 3.71
CA VAL A 112 -5.54 1.11 4.75
C VAL A 112 -6.16 2.35 4.10
N VAL A 113 -5.42 2.96 3.17
CA VAL A 113 -5.90 4.14 2.43
C VAL A 113 -7.08 3.76 1.51
N THR A 114 -7.03 2.59 0.88
CA THR A 114 -8.11 2.09 0.01
C THR A 114 -9.41 1.86 0.78
N VAL A 115 -9.35 1.23 1.96
CA VAL A 115 -10.52 1.00 2.82
C VAL A 115 -11.11 2.34 3.26
N ALA A 116 -10.28 3.26 3.75
CA ALA A 116 -10.75 4.59 4.16
C ALA A 116 -11.44 5.34 3.00
N ALA A 117 -10.87 5.29 1.81
CA ALA A 117 -11.47 5.89 0.62
C ALA A 117 -12.77 5.17 0.21
N ALA A 118 -12.85 3.84 0.35
CA ALA A 118 -14.04 3.08 -0.01
C ALA A 118 -15.28 3.49 0.81
N PHE A 119 -15.07 3.89 2.07
CA PHE A 119 -16.10 4.44 2.97
C PHE A 119 -16.50 5.89 2.65
N SER A 120 -15.68 6.62 1.89
CA SER A 120 -15.95 8.02 1.55
C SER A 120 -16.94 8.17 0.39
N SER A 121 -17.31 9.43 0.11
CA SER A 121 -18.15 9.81 -1.04
C SER A 121 -17.40 9.86 -2.38
N ILE A 122 -16.08 9.59 -2.43
CA ILE A 122 -15.28 9.71 -3.65
C ILE A 122 -15.75 8.74 -4.76
N SER A 123 -15.77 9.18 -6.01
CA SER A 123 -16.11 8.29 -7.14
C SER A 123 -14.97 7.30 -7.43
N ILE A 124 -15.29 6.16 -8.06
CA ILE A 124 -14.25 5.18 -8.47
C ILE A 124 -13.25 5.79 -9.45
N VAL A 125 -13.71 6.65 -10.37
CA VAL A 125 -12.83 7.31 -11.35
C VAL A 125 -11.87 8.28 -10.66
N ALA A 126 -12.38 9.13 -9.77
CA ALA A 126 -11.55 10.05 -9.00
C ALA A 126 -10.55 9.28 -8.12
N PHE A 127 -11.01 8.22 -7.45
CA PHE A 127 -10.12 7.34 -6.69
C PHE A 127 -9.02 6.74 -7.58
N SER A 128 -9.37 6.15 -8.73
CA SER A 128 -8.41 5.51 -9.63
C SER A 128 -7.31 6.47 -10.07
N VAL A 129 -7.69 7.66 -10.55
CA VAL A 129 -6.71 8.65 -11.04
C VAL A 129 -5.85 9.17 -9.89
N ILE A 130 -6.47 9.64 -8.81
CA ILE A 130 -5.75 10.29 -7.71
C ILE A 130 -4.89 9.28 -6.95
N SER A 131 -5.40 8.07 -6.72
CA SER A 131 -4.64 7.00 -6.06
C SER A 131 -3.43 6.59 -6.89
N SER A 132 -3.58 6.43 -8.20
CA SER A 132 -2.47 6.02 -9.07
C SER A 132 -1.39 7.09 -9.12
N VAL A 133 -1.77 8.36 -9.31
CA VAL A 133 -0.81 9.49 -9.37
C VAL A 133 -0.16 9.70 -8.00
N GLY A 134 -0.93 9.68 -6.91
CA GLY A 134 -0.40 9.87 -5.56
C GLY A 134 0.57 8.77 -5.13
N LYS A 135 0.51 7.58 -5.74
CA LYS A 135 1.40 6.46 -5.43
C LYS A 135 2.80 6.62 -5.99
N ILE A 136 2.96 7.35 -7.09
CA ILE A 136 4.24 7.54 -7.78
C ILE A 136 5.32 8.06 -6.81
N PRO A 137 5.14 9.19 -6.09
CA PRO A 137 6.16 9.69 -5.17
C PRO A 137 6.46 8.72 -4.02
N SER A 138 5.44 8.07 -3.45
CA SER A 138 5.60 7.05 -2.40
C SER A 138 6.49 5.91 -2.87
N LEU A 139 6.16 5.33 -4.03
CA LEU A 139 6.89 4.19 -4.59
C LEU A 139 8.30 4.54 -5.04
N LEU A 140 8.55 5.76 -5.50
CA LEU A 140 9.91 6.22 -5.81
C LEU A 140 10.78 6.25 -4.54
N ILE A 141 10.25 6.76 -3.43
CA ILE A 141 10.97 6.78 -2.14
C ILE A 141 11.20 5.35 -1.64
N GLU A 142 10.17 4.51 -1.66
CA GLU A 142 10.27 3.11 -1.26
C GLU A 142 11.29 2.35 -2.10
N ALA A 143 11.26 2.52 -3.42
CA ALA A 143 12.20 1.88 -4.33
C ALA A 143 13.64 2.32 -4.10
N PHE A 144 13.86 3.61 -3.79
CA PHE A 144 15.19 4.10 -3.44
C PHE A 144 15.70 3.47 -2.16
N VAL A 145 14.86 3.39 -1.12
CA VAL A 145 15.21 2.70 0.13
C VAL A 145 15.51 1.22 -0.13
N VAL A 146 14.66 0.55 -0.89
CA VAL A 146 14.82 -0.87 -1.26
C VAL A 146 16.15 -1.10 -1.99
N MET A 147 16.48 -0.29 -2.99
CA MET A 147 17.74 -0.39 -3.73
C MET A 147 18.95 -0.30 -2.77
N ASN A 148 18.95 0.69 -1.88
CA ASN A 148 20.03 0.85 -0.90
C ASN A 148 20.09 -0.32 0.12
N VAL A 149 18.94 -0.89 0.50
CA VAL A 149 18.88 -2.05 1.39
C VAL A 149 19.37 -3.33 0.69
N LEU A 150 19.09 -3.50 -0.60
CA LEU A 150 19.57 -4.62 -1.40
C LEU A 150 21.09 -4.57 -1.61
N ASP A 151 21.65 -3.37 -1.77
CA ASP A 151 23.09 -3.15 -1.96
C ASP A 151 23.88 -3.09 -0.64
N ALA A 152 23.20 -2.94 0.50
CA ALA A 152 23.83 -2.86 1.81
C ALA A 152 24.44 -4.20 2.25
N ASP A 153 25.50 -4.13 3.05
CA ASP A 153 26.08 -5.33 3.66
C ASP A 153 25.09 -5.95 4.67
N LYS A 154 25.21 -7.26 4.86
CA LYS A 154 24.34 -8.02 5.76
C LYS A 154 24.36 -7.46 7.19
N GLY A 155 25.49 -6.95 7.66
CA GLY A 155 25.62 -6.35 8.99
C GLY A 155 24.73 -5.12 9.12
N THR A 156 24.81 -4.20 8.16
CA THR A 156 23.95 -3.00 8.11
C THR A 156 22.46 -3.35 8.06
N VAL A 157 22.06 -4.33 7.23
CA VAL A 157 20.65 -4.76 7.14
C VAL A 157 20.17 -5.36 8.47
N ILE A 158 20.97 -6.20 9.12
CA ILE A 158 20.65 -6.79 10.43
C ILE A 158 20.54 -5.71 11.51
N LEU A 159 21.44 -4.73 11.52
CA LEU A 159 21.42 -3.61 12.47
C LEU A 159 20.16 -2.73 12.30
N LEU A 160 19.79 -2.42 11.05
CA LEU A 160 18.57 -1.67 10.74
C LEU A 160 17.33 -2.44 11.19
N ALA A 161 17.22 -3.72 10.82
CA ALA A 161 16.11 -4.58 11.21
C ALA A 161 15.99 -4.72 12.75
N GLY A 162 17.13 -4.90 13.43
CA GLY A 162 17.21 -4.95 14.89
C GLY A 162 16.76 -3.65 15.54
N SER A 163 17.19 -2.50 15.01
CA SER A 163 16.81 -1.17 15.52
C SER A 163 15.30 -0.93 15.41
N VAL A 164 14.71 -1.30 14.27
CA VAL A 164 13.25 -1.22 14.05
C VAL A 164 12.50 -2.16 15.00
N ALA A 165 12.98 -3.39 15.20
CA ALA A 165 12.36 -4.35 16.13
C ALA A 165 12.38 -3.85 17.59
N VAL A 166 13.52 -3.32 18.06
CA VAL A 166 13.66 -2.75 19.40
C VAL A 166 12.75 -1.53 19.58
N GLY A 167 12.70 -0.64 18.59
CA GLY A 167 11.80 0.51 18.59
C GLY A 167 10.32 0.10 18.69
N MET A 168 9.89 -0.87 17.86
CA MET A 168 8.52 -1.42 17.92
C MET A 168 8.21 -2.05 19.28
N PHE A 169 9.15 -2.82 19.84
CA PHE A 169 8.98 -3.42 21.17
C PHE A 169 8.84 -2.36 22.27
N TYR A 170 9.68 -1.31 22.25
CA TYR A 170 9.61 -0.20 23.19
C TYR A 170 8.27 0.54 23.11
N LEU A 171 7.80 0.84 21.90
CA LEU A 171 6.50 1.48 21.69
C LEU A 171 5.35 0.60 22.18
N ALA A 172 5.38 -0.70 21.90
CA ALA A 172 4.38 -1.66 22.38
C ALA A 172 4.36 -1.76 23.91
N TYR A 173 5.55 -1.77 24.55
CA TYR A 173 5.68 -1.76 26.01
C TYR A 173 5.10 -0.48 26.61
N ARG A 174 5.46 0.70 26.07
CA ARG A 174 4.97 1.99 26.54
C ARG A 174 3.45 2.13 26.37
N TRP A 175 2.91 1.68 25.24
CA TRP A 175 1.47 1.70 24.97
C TRP A 175 0.69 0.82 25.97
N ARG A 176 1.19 -0.39 26.27
CA ARG A 176 0.60 -1.24 27.32
C ARG A 176 0.65 -0.61 28.70
N LYS A 177 1.71 0.11 29.04
CA LYS A 177 1.84 0.79 30.34
C LYS A 177 0.88 1.97 30.47
N ASN A 178 0.73 2.79 29.42
CA ASN A 178 -0.18 3.94 29.44
C ASN A 178 -1.66 3.55 29.45
N ASN A 179 -2.04 2.40 28.88
CA ASN A 179 -3.43 1.94 28.85
C ASN A 179 -3.82 1.06 30.07
N ARG A 180 -2.94 0.91 31.06
CA ARG A 180 -3.18 0.16 32.31
C ARG A 180 -3.43 1.07 33.53
N LEU A 181 -3.61 2.38 33.30
CA LEU A 181 -4.01 3.39 34.28
C LEU A 181 -5.43 3.87 33.93
#